data_AF-A0A257YDP3-F1
#
_entry.id   AF-A0A257YDP3-F1
#
_cell.length_a   1.000
_cell.length_b   1.000
_cell.length_c   1.000
_cell.angle_alpha   90.00
_cell.angle_beta   90.00
_cell.angle_gamma   90.00
#
_symmetry.space_group_name_H-M   'P 1'
#
loop_
_entity.id
_entity.type
_entity.pdbx_description
1 polymer ?
#
loop_
_entity_poly.entity_id
_entity_poly.type
_entity_poly.pdbx_seq_one_letter_code
_entity_poly.pdbx_strand_id
1 'polypeptide(L)'
;MALAAFLLPSVAHAQAAAESADEAPAQPPLGDALEEFSRRFSFDIVYPESLVHGLRAGPVTSAASPHRALDQLLRGTGLVARFTRPDAIILEPAGATSAPDMTLDALEVRPPTSAADASAYEWYGQRLLEASLDILRKSTGLAAKPYDLFVYVWVDGAGKVTDLRVYAGTGEEREAGVASDVLRALALPTPPPRDMPQPVGLRIASH
;
A
#
# COMPACT_ATOMS: atom_id res chain seq x y z
N MET A 1 -2.79 16.02 -84.79
CA MET A 1 -2.23 16.18 -83.43
C MET A 1 -2.86 15.10 -82.57
N ALA A 2 -2.20 13.95 -82.36
CA ALA A 2 -1.29 13.69 -81.22
C ALA A 2 -2.05 13.85 -79.87
N LEU A 3 -2.10 12.90 -78.93
CA LEU A 3 -1.24 11.77 -78.65
C LEU A 3 -1.93 10.82 -77.63
N ALA A 4 -1.71 9.51 -77.80
CA ALA A 4 -1.53 8.45 -76.80
C ALA A 4 -2.52 8.24 -75.63
N ALA A 5 -3.14 7.05 -75.68
CA ALA A 5 -3.53 6.26 -74.51
C ALA A 5 -2.31 5.89 -73.66
N PHE A 6 -2.45 5.96 -72.33
CA PHE A 6 -1.62 5.19 -71.41
C PHE A 6 -2.50 4.60 -70.31
N LEU A 7 -2.72 3.29 -70.43
CA LEU A 7 -3.21 2.40 -69.39
C LEU A 7 -1.98 1.97 -68.58
N LEU A 8 -1.89 2.29 -67.29
CA LEU A 8 -0.92 1.71 -66.35
C LEU A 8 -1.48 1.73 -64.91
N PRO A 9 -0.99 0.84 -64.03
CA PRO A 9 -1.81 -0.06 -63.24
C PRO A 9 -2.06 0.37 -61.79
N SER A 10 -2.98 -0.37 -61.16
CA SER A 10 -3.19 -0.49 -59.72
C SER A 10 -1.88 -0.61 -58.96
N VAL A 11 -1.64 0.31 -58.02
CA VAL A 11 -0.79 0.04 -56.86
C VAL A 11 -1.72 0.00 -55.67
N ALA A 12 -2.23 -1.20 -55.41
CA ALA A 12 -2.70 -1.56 -54.09
C ALA A 12 -1.64 -1.09 -53.09
N HIS A 13 -2.00 -0.16 -52.19
CA HIS A 13 -1.21 0.06 -51.00
C HIS A 13 -1.43 -1.15 -50.08
N ALA A 14 -0.84 -2.27 -50.49
CA ALA A 14 -0.36 -3.29 -49.58
C ALA A 14 0.84 -2.66 -48.86
N GLN A 15 0.56 -1.71 -47.95
CA GLN A 15 1.54 -1.27 -46.99
C GLN A 15 1.70 -2.41 -46.00
N ALA A 16 2.66 -3.26 -46.34
CA ALA A 16 3.39 -4.17 -45.48
C ALA A 16 2.85 -4.26 -44.05
N ALA A 17 2.08 -5.32 -43.80
CA ALA A 17 2.22 -6.05 -42.56
C ALA A 17 3.69 -6.50 -42.48
N ALA A 18 4.52 -5.69 -41.82
CA ALA A 18 5.88 -6.02 -41.42
C ALA A 18 5.98 -5.69 -39.93
N GLU A 19 5.76 -6.73 -39.13
CA GLU A 19 6.54 -7.05 -37.93
C GLU A 19 7.15 -5.86 -37.18
N SER A 20 6.39 -5.29 -36.26
CA SER A 20 6.94 -5.05 -34.93
C SER A 20 6.41 -6.16 -34.04
N ALA A 21 7.14 -7.27 -34.05
CA ALA A 21 7.00 -8.32 -33.08
C ALA A 21 7.18 -7.71 -31.68
N ASP A 22 6.22 -7.97 -30.80
CA ASP A 22 6.40 -8.02 -29.36
C ASP A 22 6.95 -6.76 -28.67
N GLU A 23 6.42 -5.58 -28.97
CA GLU A 23 6.53 -4.47 -28.01
C GLU A 23 5.40 -4.60 -27.00
N ALA A 24 5.53 -5.58 -26.09
CA ALA A 24 4.81 -5.50 -24.83
C ALA A 24 5.06 -4.09 -24.26
N PRO A 25 4.02 -3.35 -23.84
CA PRO A 25 4.20 -1.96 -23.40
C PRO A 25 5.32 -1.94 -22.37
N ALA A 26 6.43 -1.31 -22.72
CA ALA A 26 7.63 -1.31 -21.91
C ALA A 26 7.24 -0.77 -20.55
N GLN A 27 7.21 -1.64 -19.52
CA GLN A 27 6.75 -1.23 -18.21
C GLN A 27 7.67 -0.10 -17.72
N PRO A 28 7.10 0.99 -17.16
CA PRO A 28 7.90 2.14 -16.77
C PRO A 28 8.96 1.72 -15.74
N PRO A 29 10.11 2.43 -15.70
CA PRO A 29 11.04 2.31 -14.60
C PRO A 29 10.30 2.51 -13.27
N LEU A 30 10.67 1.74 -12.26
CA LEU A 30 9.95 1.75 -10.98
C LEU A 30 9.93 3.16 -10.36
N GLY A 31 11.02 3.92 -10.49
CA GLY A 31 11.10 5.31 -10.02
C GLY A 31 10.05 6.22 -10.66
N ASP A 32 9.93 6.22 -12.00
CA ASP A 32 8.95 7.05 -12.72
C ASP A 32 7.51 6.70 -12.31
N ALA A 33 7.24 5.41 -12.15
CA ALA A 33 5.93 4.92 -11.77
C ALA A 33 5.56 5.26 -10.31
N LEU A 34 6.55 5.25 -9.40
CA LEU A 34 6.41 5.71 -8.02
C LEU A 34 6.17 7.22 -7.94
N GLU A 35 6.86 8.00 -8.76
CA GLU A 35 6.61 9.44 -8.83
C GLU A 35 5.19 9.73 -9.35
N GLU A 36 4.73 9.04 -10.40
CA GLU A 36 3.36 9.19 -10.89
C GLU A 36 2.34 8.81 -9.82
N PHE A 37 2.57 7.71 -9.10
CA PHE A 37 1.76 7.32 -7.96
C PHE A 37 1.71 8.40 -6.88
N SER A 38 2.88 8.93 -6.48
CA SER A 38 2.98 9.99 -5.46
C SER A 38 2.18 11.23 -5.85
N ARG A 39 2.26 11.65 -7.12
CA ARG A 39 1.53 12.79 -7.68
C ARG A 39 0.03 12.54 -7.72
N ARG A 40 -0.39 11.34 -8.14
CA ARG A 40 -1.80 10.98 -8.31
C ARG A 40 -2.53 10.82 -6.97
N PHE A 41 -1.88 10.20 -5.99
CA PHE A 41 -2.50 9.85 -4.72
C PHE A 41 -2.05 10.74 -3.54
N SER A 42 -1.15 11.71 -3.80
CA SER A 42 -0.60 12.64 -2.79
C SER A 42 0.07 11.91 -1.61
N PHE A 43 0.90 10.89 -1.92
CA PHE A 43 1.71 10.18 -0.93
C PHE A 43 3.16 10.65 -0.99
N ASP A 44 3.76 10.92 0.17
CA ASP A 44 5.19 11.12 0.34
C ASP A 44 5.89 9.76 0.35
N ILE A 45 6.52 9.36 -0.76
CA ILE A 45 7.28 8.11 -0.83
C ILE A 45 8.77 8.41 -0.70
N VAL A 46 9.41 7.80 0.30
CA VAL A 46 10.84 7.91 0.58
C VAL A 46 11.50 6.59 0.24
N TYR A 47 12.53 6.63 -0.60
CA TYR A 47 13.34 5.46 -0.91
C TYR A 47 14.74 5.90 -1.34
N PRO A 48 15.78 5.10 -1.07
CA PRO A 48 17.07 5.28 -1.71
C PRO A 48 16.98 4.91 -3.19
N GLU A 49 17.47 5.77 -4.09
CA GLU A 49 17.40 5.57 -5.55
C GLU A 49 18.04 4.25 -6.00
N SER A 50 19.05 3.77 -5.26
CA SER A 50 19.71 2.49 -5.53
C SER A 50 18.77 1.29 -5.47
N LEU A 51 17.67 1.36 -4.71
CA LEU A 51 16.69 0.28 -4.63
C LEU A 51 15.78 0.20 -5.85
N VAL A 52 15.53 1.31 -6.53
CA VAL A 52 14.64 1.36 -7.70
C VAL A 52 15.40 1.30 -9.02
N HIS A 53 16.72 1.47 -8.97
CA HIS A 53 17.56 1.52 -10.16
C HIS A 53 17.57 0.18 -10.91
N GLY A 54 17.15 0.21 -12.19
CA GLY A 54 17.06 -0.98 -13.04
C GLY A 54 15.85 -1.88 -12.75
N LEU A 55 15.02 -1.55 -11.74
CA LEU A 55 13.75 -2.23 -11.50
C LEU A 55 12.64 -1.65 -12.38
N ARG A 56 11.73 -2.51 -12.78
CA ARG A 56 10.54 -2.17 -13.56
C ARG A 56 9.32 -2.23 -12.64
N ALA A 57 8.43 -1.26 -12.75
CA ALA A 57 7.14 -1.36 -12.07
C ALA A 57 6.37 -2.59 -12.60
N GLY A 58 5.58 -3.21 -11.72
CA GLY A 58 4.59 -4.20 -12.12
C GLY A 58 3.37 -3.54 -12.79
N PRO A 59 2.58 -4.30 -13.56
CA PRO A 59 1.45 -3.75 -14.28
C PRO A 59 0.34 -3.38 -13.27
N VAL A 60 -0.06 -2.11 -13.26
CA VAL A 60 -1.17 -1.63 -12.42
C VAL A 60 -2.46 -1.65 -13.24
N THR A 61 -3.31 -2.64 -12.99
CA THR A 61 -4.62 -2.76 -13.63
C THR A 61 -5.67 -2.17 -12.69
N SER A 62 -6.24 -1.02 -13.07
CA SER A 62 -7.38 -0.33 -12.41
C SER A 62 -7.48 -0.60 -10.90
N ALA A 63 -6.60 -0.01 -10.10
CA ALA A 63 -6.64 -0.19 -8.65
C ALA A 63 -7.78 0.65 -8.04
N ALA A 64 -8.57 0.01 -7.18
CA ALA A 64 -9.64 0.68 -6.44
C ALA A 64 -9.11 1.50 -5.25
N SER A 65 -7.91 1.18 -4.74
CA SER A 65 -7.27 1.89 -3.63
C SER A 65 -5.81 2.23 -3.94
N PRO A 66 -5.24 3.29 -3.33
CA PRO A 66 -3.82 3.62 -3.46
C PRO A 66 -2.91 2.47 -2.99
N HIS A 67 -3.25 1.81 -1.89
CA HIS A 67 -2.48 0.69 -1.34
C HIS A 67 -2.43 -0.48 -2.34
N ARG A 68 -3.56 -0.80 -2.99
CA ARG A 68 -3.60 -1.82 -4.06
C ARG A 68 -2.81 -1.42 -5.30
N ALA A 69 -2.84 -0.15 -5.68
CA ALA A 69 -2.04 0.36 -6.80
C ALA A 69 -0.55 0.19 -6.50
N LEU A 70 -0.13 0.55 -5.29
CA LEU A 70 1.27 0.43 -4.87
C LEU A 70 1.71 -1.04 -4.76
N ASP A 71 0.88 -1.92 -4.19
CA ASP A 71 1.17 -3.36 -4.17
C ASP A 71 1.39 -3.90 -5.59
N GLN A 72 0.49 -3.57 -6.53
CA GLN A 72 0.64 -3.97 -7.94
C GLN A 72 1.91 -3.41 -8.57
N LEU A 73 2.26 -2.17 -8.25
CA LEU A 73 3.47 -1.50 -8.74
C LEU A 73 4.74 -2.21 -8.26
N LEU A 74 4.75 -2.68 -7.02
CA LEU A 74 5.92 -3.32 -6.38
C LEU A 74 6.00 -4.82 -6.66
N ARG A 75 4.99 -5.46 -7.25
CA ARG A 75 5.04 -6.89 -7.58
C ARG A 75 6.22 -7.24 -8.48
N GLY A 76 6.97 -8.26 -8.10
CA GLY A 76 8.13 -8.75 -8.84
C GLY A 76 9.39 -7.90 -8.66
N THR A 77 9.31 -6.77 -7.95
CA THR A 77 10.48 -5.90 -7.64
C THR A 77 11.26 -6.40 -6.43
N GLY A 78 10.62 -7.21 -5.58
CA GLY A 78 11.17 -7.61 -4.30
C GLY A 78 11.28 -6.43 -3.33
N LEU A 79 10.48 -5.37 -3.51
CA LEU A 79 10.34 -4.28 -2.56
C LEU A 79 8.98 -4.38 -1.85
N VAL A 80 8.93 -3.91 -0.63
CA VAL A 80 7.72 -3.76 0.18
C VAL A 80 7.55 -2.30 0.57
N ALA A 81 6.29 -1.85 0.58
CA ALA A 81 5.92 -0.53 1.05
C ALA A 81 5.65 -0.57 2.55
N ARG A 82 6.37 0.26 3.28
CA ARG A 82 6.21 0.46 4.72
C ARG A 82 5.63 1.84 4.98
N PHE A 83 4.43 1.90 5.54
CA PHE A 83 3.78 3.18 5.78
C PHE A 83 4.18 3.73 7.15
N THR A 84 4.58 5.00 7.17
CA THR A 84 5.00 5.71 8.40
C THR A 84 4.02 6.78 8.84
N ARG A 85 3.21 7.28 7.90
CA ARG A 85 2.09 8.20 8.14
C ARG A 85 0.93 7.82 7.20
N PRO A 86 -0.30 8.32 7.42
CA PRO A 86 -1.44 8.03 6.53
C PRO A 86 -1.19 8.36 5.05
N ASP A 87 -0.26 9.27 4.80
CA ASP A 87 0.15 9.80 3.51
C ASP A 87 1.66 9.63 3.25
N ALA A 88 2.40 8.86 4.05
CA ALA A 88 3.85 8.68 3.86
C ALA A 88 4.31 7.23 3.91
N ILE A 89 5.18 6.88 2.98
CA ILE A 89 5.62 5.51 2.68
C ILE A 89 7.14 5.49 2.58
N ILE A 90 7.76 4.45 3.11
CA ILE A 90 9.16 4.10 2.91
C ILE A 90 9.20 2.79 2.12
N LEU A 91 10.03 2.70 1.07
CA LEU A 91 10.24 1.43 0.36
C LEU A 91 11.47 0.71 0.91
N GLU A 92 11.33 -0.58 1.17
CA GLU A 92 12.37 -1.44 1.72
C GLU A 92 12.43 -2.76 0.92
N PRO A 93 13.58 -3.45 0.82
CA PRO A 93 13.65 -4.77 0.23
C PRO A 93 12.82 -5.80 1.00
N ALA A 94 12.05 -6.61 0.28
CA ALA A 94 11.35 -7.79 0.79
C ALA A 94 12.38 -8.76 1.37
N GLY A 95 12.51 -8.77 2.69
CA GLY A 95 13.48 -9.61 3.42
C GLY A 95 14.67 -8.86 4.03
N ALA A 96 14.78 -7.53 3.88
CA ALA A 96 15.73 -6.72 4.65
C ALA A 96 15.48 -6.77 6.17
N THR A 97 14.31 -7.27 6.59
CA THR A 97 14.06 -7.79 7.92
C THR A 97 13.48 -9.19 7.76
N SER A 98 14.23 -10.21 8.19
CA SER A 98 13.61 -11.48 8.57
C SER A 98 12.83 -11.25 9.86
N ALA A 99 11.54 -10.98 9.63
CA ALA A 99 10.39 -11.43 10.38
C ALA A 99 9.95 -10.65 11.63
N PRO A 100 8.62 -10.70 11.91
CA PRO A 100 7.59 -11.48 11.18
C PRO A 100 6.53 -10.66 10.37
N ASP A 101 5.94 -11.17 9.31
CA ASP A 101 4.64 -10.65 8.81
C ASP A 101 3.71 -10.16 9.96
N MET A 102 3.23 -8.91 10.02
CA MET A 102 2.47 -8.41 11.18
C MET A 102 0.99 -8.82 11.16
N THR A 103 0.47 -9.96 11.66
CA THR A 103 0.95 -11.27 12.17
C THR A 103 2.17 -11.35 13.13
N LEU A 104 2.45 -10.30 13.93
CA LEU A 104 3.76 -9.93 14.51
C LEU A 104 4.79 -9.54 13.42
N ASP A 105 5.01 -8.25 13.13
CA ASP A 105 6.09 -7.34 12.62
C ASP A 105 6.43 -6.34 13.66
N ALA A 106 7.67 -6.20 14.06
CA ALA A 106 8.03 -4.96 14.70
C ALA A 106 7.77 -3.81 13.70
N LEU A 107 6.74 -3.00 13.98
CA LEU A 107 6.81 -1.61 13.59
C LEU A 107 8.08 -1.13 14.29
N GLU A 108 9.15 -0.94 13.52
CA GLU A 108 10.30 -0.17 13.97
C GLU A 108 9.76 1.24 14.24
N VAL A 109 9.24 1.41 15.45
CA VAL A 109 9.08 2.69 16.08
C VAL A 109 10.49 3.27 16.05
N ARG A 110 10.63 4.47 15.48
CA ARG A 110 11.85 5.28 15.60
C ARG A 110 12.39 5.06 17.02
N PRO A 111 13.65 4.63 17.18
CA PRO A 111 14.09 4.00 18.40
C PRO A 111 13.80 4.95 19.56
N PRO A 112 13.18 4.44 20.62
CA PRO A 112 13.13 5.20 21.84
C PRO A 112 14.56 5.48 22.30
N THR A 113 14.71 6.56 23.05
CA THR A 113 15.96 6.87 23.74
C THR A 113 16.39 5.77 24.73
N SER A 114 15.52 4.78 25.02
CA SER A 114 15.78 3.64 25.90
C SER A 114 15.00 2.37 25.47
N ALA A 115 15.62 1.19 25.60
CA ALA A 115 15.00 -0.11 25.31
C ALA A 115 13.72 -0.38 26.14
N ALA A 116 13.57 0.24 27.31
CA ALA A 116 12.37 0.10 28.15
C ALA A 116 11.12 0.74 27.52
N ASP A 117 11.28 1.86 26.82
CA ASP A 117 10.17 2.53 26.14
C ASP A 117 9.75 1.76 24.87
N ALA A 118 10.70 1.06 24.22
CA ALA A 118 10.41 0.22 23.05
C ALA A 118 9.43 -0.89 23.44
N SER A 119 9.74 -1.58 24.54
CA SER A 119 8.88 -2.64 25.07
C SER A 119 7.51 -2.12 25.51
N ALA A 120 7.43 -0.87 26.02
CA ALA A 120 6.15 -0.26 26.38
C ALA A 120 5.29 0.04 25.14
N TYR A 121 5.90 0.53 24.06
CA TYR A 121 5.21 0.82 22.80
C TYR A 121 4.75 -0.46 22.10
N GLU A 122 5.60 -1.49 22.05
CA GLU A 122 5.26 -2.81 21.51
C GLU A 122 4.10 -3.44 22.30
N TRP A 123 4.17 -3.42 23.62
CA TRP A 123 3.11 -3.95 24.48
C TRP A 123 1.78 -3.22 24.24
N TYR A 124 1.81 -1.89 24.10
CA TYR A 124 0.61 -1.11 23.83
C TYR A 124 0.04 -1.38 22.44
N GLY A 125 0.91 -1.45 21.42
CA GLY A 125 0.54 -1.80 20.05
C GLY A 125 -0.14 -3.18 19.98
N GLN A 126 0.39 -4.17 20.71
CA GLN A 126 -0.21 -5.49 20.82
C GLN A 126 -1.61 -5.45 21.44
N ARG A 127 -1.80 -4.70 22.54
CA ARG A 127 -3.13 -4.54 23.16
C ARG A 127 -4.14 -3.88 22.22
N LEU A 128 -3.69 -2.87 21.48
CA LEU A 128 -4.49 -2.15 20.50
C LEU A 128 -4.89 -3.07 19.33
N LEU A 129 -3.95 -3.89 18.83
CA LEU A 129 -4.20 -4.89 17.81
C LEU A 129 -5.22 -5.94 18.28
N GLU A 130 -5.04 -6.50 19.48
CA GLU A 130 -5.95 -7.49 20.07
C GLU A 130 -7.37 -6.93 20.23
N ALA A 131 -7.50 -5.72 20.77
CA ALA A 131 -8.79 -5.07 20.94
C ALA A 131 -9.47 -4.76 19.59
N SER A 132 -8.68 -4.37 18.59
CA SER A 132 -9.16 -4.17 17.21
C SER A 132 -9.64 -5.48 16.58
N LEU A 133 -8.87 -6.56 16.72
CA LEU A 133 -9.24 -7.89 16.20
C LEU A 133 -10.51 -8.42 16.88
N ASP A 134 -10.64 -8.25 18.20
CA ASP A 134 -11.81 -8.69 18.95
C ASP A 134 -13.10 -8.03 18.44
N ILE A 135 -13.10 -6.70 18.25
CA ILE A 135 -14.28 -5.98 17.81
C ILE A 135 -14.59 -6.22 16.31
N LEU A 136 -13.56 -6.31 15.46
CA LEU A 136 -13.74 -6.61 14.03
C LEU A 136 -14.31 -8.02 13.81
N ARG A 137 -13.84 -9.01 14.57
CA ARG A 137 -14.35 -10.40 14.52
C ARG A 137 -15.78 -10.54 15.03
N LYS A 138 -16.24 -9.65 15.89
CA LYS A 138 -17.64 -9.61 16.37
C LYS A 138 -18.57 -8.88 15.40
N SER A 139 -18.04 -8.12 14.45
CA SER A 139 -18.83 -7.41 13.45
C SER A 139 -19.34 -8.36 12.37
N THR A 140 -20.66 -8.45 12.21
CA THR A 140 -21.32 -9.26 11.17
C THR A 140 -20.84 -8.91 9.75
N GLY A 141 -20.36 -7.67 9.53
CA GLY A 141 -19.89 -7.22 8.22
C GLY A 141 -18.49 -7.71 7.83
N LEU A 142 -17.69 -8.18 8.80
CA LEU A 142 -16.27 -8.55 8.61
C LEU A 142 -15.91 -9.94 9.14
N ALA A 143 -16.66 -10.48 10.11
CA ALA A 143 -16.33 -11.72 10.82
C ALA A 143 -16.06 -12.94 9.93
N ALA A 144 -16.74 -13.03 8.78
CA ALA A 144 -16.67 -14.18 7.87
C ALA A 144 -15.97 -13.87 6.54
N LYS A 145 -15.33 -12.71 6.43
CA LYS A 145 -14.71 -12.24 5.19
C LYS A 145 -13.20 -12.16 5.34
N PRO A 146 -12.42 -12.51 4.29
CA PRO A 146 -11.02 -12.14 4.26
C PRO A 146 -10.91 -10.63 4.11
N TYR A 147 -10.03 -10.00 4.88
CA TYR A 147 -9.76 -8.58 4.79
C TYR A 147 -8.29 -8.32 5.10
N ASP A 148 -7.76 -7.23 4.57
CA ASP A 148 -6.41 -6.74 4.82
C ASP A 148 -6.52 -5.22 4.91
N LEU A 149 -6.27 -4.69 6.10
CA LEU A 149 -6.58 -3.31 6.47
C LEU A 149 -5.34 -2.64 7.04
N PHE A 150 -5.12 -1.40 6.63
CA PHE A 150 -4.18 -0.48 7.28
C PHE A 150 -4.97 0.48 8.16
N VAL A 151 -4.67 0.51 9.45
CA VAL A 151 -5.37 1.30 10.45
C VAL A 151 -4.41 2.28 11.11
N TYR A 152 -4.71 3.57 11.06
CA TYR A 152 -4.02 4.62 11.80
C TYR A 152 -4.94 5.15 12.87
N VAL A 153 -4.51 5.08 14.12
CA VAL A 153 -5.32 5.51 15.26
C VAL A 153 -4.60 6.60 16.04
N TRP A 154 -5.37 7.62 16.44
CA TRP A 154 -4.96 8.63 17.40
C TRP A 154 -5.64 8.35 18.71
N VAL A 155 -4.86 8.16 19.78
CA VAL A 155 -5.39 7.84 21.10
C VAL A 155 -5.03 8.96 22.07
N ASP A 156 -6.01 9.41 22.88
CA ASP A 156 -5.75 10.39 23.93
C ASP A 156 -5.08 9.77 25.17
N GLY A 157 -4.74 10.63 26.15
CA GLY A 157 -4.11 10.21 27.41
C GLY A 157 -5.00 9.35 28.31
N ALA A 158 -6.26 9.09 27.94
CA ALA A 158 -7.16 8.18 28.64
C ALA A 158 -7.32 6.83 27.91
N GLY A 159 -6.68 6.63 26.76
CA GLY A 159 -6.83 5.42 25.96
C GLY A 159 -8.02 5.44 24.99
N LYS A 160 -8.68 6.59 24.82
CA LYS A 160 -9.82 6.73 23.91
C LYS A 160 -9.36 7.14 22.51
N VAL A 161 -9.96 6.51 21.49
CA VAL A 161 -9.75 6.91 20.10
C VAL A 161 -10.33 8.31 19.86
N THR A 162 -9.50 9.20 19.31
CA THR A 162 -9.82 10.60 18.97
C THR A 162 -9.94 10.82 17.47
N ASP A 163 -9.08 10.17 16.69
CA ASP A 163 -9.16 10.11 15.24
C ASP A 163 -8.78 8.70 14.77
N LEU A 164 -9.30 8.31 13.61
CA LEU A 164 -9.09 7.00 13.02
C LEU A 164 -9.14 7.11 11.49
N ARG A 165 -8.15 6.52 10.82
CA ARG A 165 -8.16 6.30 9.38
C ARG A 165 -7.94 4.84 9.07
N VAL A 166 -8.83 4.27 8.28
CA VAL A 166 -8.74 2.88 7.83
C VAL A 166 -8.70 2.87 6.31
N TYR A 167 -7.79 2.09 5.76
CA TYR A 167 -7.61 1.92 4.32
C TYR A 167 -7.62 0.43 3.97
N ALA A 168 -8.20 0.07 2.83
CA ALA A 168 -8.08 -1.30 2.34
C ALA A 168 -6.66 -1.50 1.76
N GLY A 169 -5.98 -2.55 2.21
CA GLY A 169 -4.77 -3.06 1.59
C GLY A 169 -5.11 -3.88 0.35
N THR A 170 -5.16 -5.20 0.49
CA THR A 170 -5.57 -6.12 -0.60
C THR A 170 -7.09 -6.36 -0.67
N GLY A 171 -7.83 -6.06 0.41
CA GLY A 171 -9.29 -6.22 0.54
C GLY A 171 -10.14 -5.18 -0.18
N GLU A 172 -11.45 -5.13 0.11
CA GLU A 172 -12.39 -4.17 -0.49
C GLU A 172 -12.52 -2.87 0.33
N GLU A 173 -12.66 -1.72 -0.34
CA GLU A 173 -12.93 -0.42 0.31
C GLU A 173 -14.21 -0.43 1.16
N ARG A 174 -15.20 -1.25 0.78
CA ARG A 174 -16.41 -1.45 1.59
C ARG A 174 -16.08 -2.04 2.97
N GLU A 175 -15.12 -2.95 3.04
CA GLU A 175 -14.70 -3.59 4.30
C GLU A 175 -13.92 -2.62 5.16
N ALA A 176 -13.04 -1.81 4.56
CA ALA A 176 -12.35 -0.72 5.24
C ALA A 176 -13.33 0.31 5.81
N GLY A 177 -14.40 0.64 5.09
CA GLY A 177 -15.49 1.50 5.59
C GLY A 177 -16.17 0.92 6.82
N VAL A 178 -16.59 -0.35 6.75
CA VAL A 178 -17.20 -1.06 7.90
C VAL A 178 -16.23 -1.12 9.08
N ALA A 179 -14.96 -1.41 8.84
CA ALA A 179 -13.94 -1.47 9.87
C ALA A 179 -13.74 -0.10 10.53
N SER A 180 -13.73 0.98 9.75
CA SER A 180 -13.67 2.35 10.26
C SER A 180 -14.84 2.65 11.21
N ASP A 181 -16.07 2.31 10.82
CA ASP A 181 -17.26 2.53 11.64
C ASP A 181 -17.22 1.73 12.95
N VAL A 182 -16.78 0.47 12.89
CA VAL A 182 -16.66 -0.42 14.05
C VAL A 182 -15.57 0.06 15.01
N LEU A 183 -14.37 0.36 14.48
CA LEU A 183 -13.20 0.74 15.29
C LEU A 183 -13.31 2.14 15.89
N ARG A 184 -14.21 3.02 15.41
CA ARG A 184 -14.49 4.30 16.07
C ARG A 184 -15.02 4.16 17.50
N ALA A 185 -15.66 3.03 17.81
CA ALA A 185 -16.13 2.73 19.17
C ALA A 185 -15.03 2.14 20.07
N LEU A 186 -13.82 1.93 19.56
CA LEU A 186 -12.70 1.36 20.30
C LEU A 186 -12.28 2.31 21.43
N ALA A 187 -12.15 1.75 22.63
CA ALA A 187 -11.55 2.42 23.77
C ALA A 187 -10.67 1.41 24.50
N LEU A 188 -9.41 1.77 24.70
CA LEU A 188 -8.49 0.95 25.46
C LEU A 188 -8.61 1.31 26.95
N PRO A 189 -8.68 0.31 27.85
CA PRO A 189 -8.75 0.56 29.29
C PRO A 189 -7.43 1.10 29.85
N THR A 190 -6.33 0.93 29.11
CA THR A 190 -5.00 1.42 29.46
C THR A 190 -4.66 2.63 28.60
N PRO A 191 -4.14 3.72 29.18
CA PRO A 191 -3.65 4.84 28.40
C PRO A 191 -2.37 4.49 27.63
N PRO A 192 -2.09 5.16 26.50
CA PRO A 192 -0.83 4.98 25.79
C PRO A 192 0.37 5.37 26.68
N PRO A 193 1.53 4.71 26.53
CA PRO A 193 2.77 5.14 27.16
C PRO A 193 3.07 6.61 26.86
N ARG A 194 3.76 7.28 27.80
CA ARG A 194 4.24 8.65 27.58
C ARG A 194 5.19 8.68 26.39
N ASP A 195 5.11 9.77 25.63
CA ASP A 195 5.93 10.02 24.44
C ASP A 195 5.73 9.01 23.29
N MET A 196 4.70 8.15 23.37
CA MET A 196 4.36 7.23 22.28
C MET A 196 4.05 8.04 21.01
N PRO A 197 4.76 7.80 19.89
CA PRO A 197 4.51 8.50 18.66
C PRO A 197 3.10 8.17 18.12
N GLN A 198 2.41 9.21 17.67
CA GLN A 198 1.06 9.13 17.12
C GLN A 198 1.08 9.64 15.66
N PRO A 199 0.26 9.09 14.76
CA PRO A 199 -0.68 7.98 14.98
C PRO A 199 0.02 6.64 15.18
N VAL A 200 -0.66 5.72 15.85
CA VAL A 200 -0.26 4.32 15.91
C VAL A 200 -0.78 3.63 14.64
N GLY A 201 0.13 3.15 13.80
CA GLY A 201 -0.19 2.36 12.60
C GLY A 201 -0.32 0.88 12.95
N LEU A 202 -1.32 0.20 12.38
CA LEU A 202 -1.52 -1.24 12.50
C LEU A 202 -1.85 -1.80 11.12
N ARG A 203 -1.38 -3.01 10.84
CA ARG A 203 -1.91 -3.84 9.77
C ARG A 203 -2.75 -4.96 10.38
N ILE A 204 -3.95 -5.15 9.87
CA ILE A 204 -4.88 -6.17 10.35
C ILE A 204 -5.35 -6.98 9.17
N ALA A 205 -4.99 -8.26 9.15
CA ALA A 205 -5.38 -9.20 8.10
C ALA A 205 -6.15 -10.39 8.68
N SER A 206 -7.12 -10.88 7.92
CA SER A 206 -7.83 -12.14 8.14
C SER A 206 -7.89 -12.89 6.82
N HIS A 207 -7.57 -14.19 6.85
CA HIS A 207 -7.57 -15.10 5.71
C HIS A 207 -8.67 -16.15 5.83
#